data_AF-A0A2A2PU97-F1
#
_entry.id   AF-A0A2A2PU97-F1
#
_cell.length_a   1.000
_cell.length_b   1.000
_cell.length_c   1.000
_cell.angle_alpha   90.00
_cell.angle_beta   90.00
_cell.angle_gamma   90.00
#
_symmetry.space_group_name_H-M   'P 1'
#
loop_
_entity.id
_entity.type
_entity.pdbx_description
1 polymer ?
#
loop_
_entity_poly.entity_id
_entity_poly.type
_entity_poly.pdbx_seq_one_letter_code
_entity_poly.pdbx_strand_id
1 'polypeptide(L)'
;MAAYFLRRLLLIPPTLIGMTLAVFALIQFTPGGRLEMALMEARMKEGGRATNLQSSGLTPGQILKLEEQFGHDKPFPIAYLSWLGAVPRETNRSRAEFAPEATETAVKVPGTAAVITVKRLPNDKAELMATEGLDTRPWRARIVTPEEQLRRWKSRHPGQELDTPQPYLAVLYQPKFSGLLQGNLGDSTRYSEPVWEMMKRRFPISIFFGVISLLLTYTICVPLGVIKAIKHRTVLDNVTSLLIFIGYAIPGFVLGVFLVVVFAARLGWFPLEGFVSPDFSDLSIWGKTKDLAHHAFLPLVCYLVGSFASLTMLVKNNLMDQLAADYVRTAVAKGLDFKRAVFGHALRNAFIPAAATMGQALTLVVGGSFLIERIFDIDGFGLMGFNALLERDSSIIMGTVTIGGLLLMLGNVLSDLITARLDPRIRFE
;
A
#
# COMPACT_ATOMS: atom_id res chain seq x y z
N MET A 1 15.99 -24.13 -13.63
CA MET A 1 15.14 -23.12 -14.31
C MET A 1 13.68 -23.24 -13.91
N ALA A 2 12.85 -24.13 -14.49
CA ALA A 2 11.43 -24.21 -14.12
C ALA A 2 11.20 -24.48 -12.62
N ALA A 3 11.98 -25.41 -12.03
CA ALA A 3 11.95 -25.68 -10.59
C ALA A 3 12.32 -24.46 -9.73
N TYR A 4 13.29 -23.64 -10.17
CA TYR A 4 13.67 -22.41 -9.48
C TYR A 4 12.54 -21.38 -9.49
N PHE A 5 11.96 -21.10 -10.66
CA PHE A 5 10.85 -20.16 -10.78
C PHE A 5 9.61 -20.65 -10.01
N LEU A 6 9.35 -21.95 -10.02
CA LEU A 6 8.28 -22.54 -9.22
C LEU A 6 8.54 -22.36 -7.72
N ARG A 7 9.76 -22.67 -7.23
CA ARG A 7 10.16 -22.40 -5.83
C ARG A 7 9.95 -20.94 -5.48
N ARG A 8 10.33 -20.02 -6.37
CA ARG A 8 10.21 -18.59 -6.12
C ARG A 8 8.78 -18.08 -6.09
N LEU A 9 7.92 -18.58 -6.98
CA LEU A 9 6.48 -18.32 -6.95
C LEU A 9 5.84 -18.92 -5.68
N LEU A 10 6.27 -20.11 -5.26
CA LEU A 10 5.81 -20.74 -4.01
C LEU A 10 6.28 -20.00 -2.75
N LEU A 11 7.38 -19.23 -2.82
CA LEU A 11 7.85 -18.36 -1.74
C LEU A 11 7.06 -17.05 -1.63
N ILE A 12 6.24 -16.69 -2.62
CA ILE A 12 5.44 -15.46 -2.59
C ILE A 12 4.41 -15.49 -1.43
N PRO A 13 3.51 -16.49 -1.33
CA PRO A 13 2.54 -16.53 -0.24
C PRO A 13 3.15 -16.47 1.18
N PRO A 14 4.17 -17.29 1.55
CA PRO A 14 4.71 -17.25 2.92
C PRO A 14 5.39 -15.91 3.24
N THR A 15 6.07 -15.30 2.28
CA THR A 15 6.71 -14.00 2.50
C THR A 15 5.68 -12.88 2.62
N LEU A 16 4.62 -12.90 1.79
CA LEU A 16 3.49 -11.96 1.92
C LEU A 16 2.80 -12.09 3.26
N ILE A 17 2.58 -13.31 3.75
CA ILE A 17 2.02 -13.56 5.09
C ILE A 17 2.97 -13.01 6.16
N GLY A 18 4.28 -13.24 6.05
CA GLY A 18 5.26 -12.71 7.00
C GLY A 18 5.27 -11.18 7.05
N MET A 19 5.29 -10.53 5.89
CA MET A 19 5.29 -9.07 5.78
C MET A 19 3.99 -8.45 6.31
N THR A 20 2.83 -8.99 5.91
CA THR A 20 1.53 -8.48 6.35
C THR A 20 1.30 -8.75 7.84
N LEU A 21 1.76 -9.88 8.38
CA LEU A 21 1.74 -10.16 9.82
C LEU A 21 2.60 -9.15 10.60
N ALA A 22 3.81 -8.85 10.11
CA ALA A 22 4.69 -7.88 10.76
C ALA A 22 4.05 -6.49 10.81
N VAL A 23 3.51 -6.01 9.68
CA VAL A 23 2.82 -4.72 9.63
C VAL A 23 1.55 -4.72 10.48
N PHE A 24 0.77 -5.80 10.47
CA PHE A 24 -0.42 -5.94 11.29
C PHE A 24 -0.08 -5.88 12.79
N ALA A 25 0.99 -6.54 13.21
CA ALA A 25 1.52 -6.45 14.58
C ALA A 25 1.94 -5.01 14.92
N LEU A 26 2.72 -4.37 14.06
CA LEU A 26 3.13 -2.98 14.27
C LEU A 26 1.93 -2.06 14.46
N ILE A 27 0.89 -2.17 13.62
CA ILE A 27 -0.33 -1.36 13.73
C ILE A 27 -1.05 -1.60 15.06
N GLN A 28 -1.14 -2.85 15.53
CA GLN A 28 -1.81 -3.16 16.80
C GLN A 28 -1.03 -2.72 18.04
N PHE A 29 0.30 -2.76 17.99
CA PHE A 29 1.16 -2.43 19.13
C PHE A 29 1.63 -0.97 19.15
N THR A 30 1.31 -0.18 18.12
CA THR A 30 1.65 1.25 18.11
C THR A 30 0.72 2.02 19.05
N PRO A 31 1.26 2.75 20.05
CA PRO A 31 0.45 3.58 20.96
C PRO A 31 -0.33 4.68 20.21
N GLY A 32 -1.50 5.09 20.72
CA GLY A 32 -2.36 6.05 20.02
C GLY A 32 -3.26 5.43 18.96
N GLY A 33 -3.53 4.12 19.02
CA GLY A 33 -4.36 3.41 18.03
C GLY A 33 -5.71 4.10 17.78
N ARG A 34 -6.39 3.77 16.66
CA ARG A 34 -7.66 4.43 16.28
C ARG A 34 -8.71 4.40 17.39
N LEU A 35 -8.72 3.33 18.18
CA LEU A 35 -9.55 3.21 19.37
C LEU A 35 -9.30 4.37 20.34
N GLU A 36 -8.05 4.66 20.70
CA GLU A 36 -7.70 5.75 21.62
C GLU A 36 -8.11 7.13 21.06
N MET A 37 -7.99 7.34 19.75
CA MET A 37 -8.45 8.57 19.09
C MET A 37 -9.97 8.68 19.07
N ALA A 38 -10.70 7.61 18.76
CA ALA A 38 -12.16 7.61 18.81
C ALA A 38 -12.68 7.82 20.24
N LEU A 39 -11.98 7.25 21.22
CA LEU A 39 -12.22 7.49 22.65
C LEU A 39 -11.91 8.94 23.03
N MET A 40 -10.82 9.52 22.54
CA MET A 40 -10.48 10.92 22.76
C MET A 40 -11.49 11.86 22.08
N GLU A 41 -11.88 11.59 20.84
CA GLU A 41 -12.87 12.37 20.10
C GLU A 41 -14.24 12.32 20.79
N ALA A 42 -14.68 11.13 21.22
CA ALA A 42 -15.94 10.98 21.91
C ALA A 42 -15.91 11.60 23.31
N ARG A 43 -14.77 11.55 24.04
CA ARG A 43 -14.55 12.32 25.27
C ARG A 43 -14.59 13.83 25.04
N MET A 44 -14.03 14.32 23.93
CA MET A 44 -14.05 15.75 23.58
C MET A 44 -15.46 16.24 23.20
N LYS A 45 -16.24 15.41 22.47
CA LYS A 45 -17.64 15.70 22.12
C LYS A 45 -18.57 15.71 23.34
N GLU A 46 -18.35 14.84 24.32
CA GLU A 46 -19.10 14.86 25.58
C GLU A 46 -18.61 15.96 26.54
N GLY A 47 -17.30 16.26 26.55
CA GLY A 47 -16.69 17.30 27.39
C GLY A 47 -17.13 18.73 27.07
N GLY A 48 -17.54 19.01 25.82
CA GLY A 48 -18.11 20.32 25.44
C GLY A 48 -19.51 20.60 25.99
N ARG A 49 -20.16 19.63 26.65
CA ARG A 49 -21.54 19.72 27.15
C ARG A 49 -21.68 19.68 28.68
N ALA A 50 -20.58 19.53 29.43
CA ALA A 50 -20.62 19.29 30.87
C ALA A 50 -20.05 20.45 31.69
N THR A 51 -20.89 21.07 32.52
CA THR A 51 -20.52 22.10 33.51
C THR A 51 -19.96 21.53 34.82
N ASN A 52 -19.79 20.21 34.95
CA ASN A 52 -19.26 19.56 36.15
C ASN A 52 -18.03 18.68 35.82
N LEU A 53 -16.90 18.98 36.47
CA LEU A 53 -15.57 18.36 36.27
C LEU A 53 -15.42 16.92 36.81
N GLN A 54 -16.47 16.27 37.32
CA GLN A 54 -16.34 15.01 38.06
C GLN A 54 -16.79 13.75 37.30
N SER A 55 -17.36 13.88 36.10
CA SER A 55 -17.77 12.73 35.27
C SER A 55 -17.37 12.89 33.80
N SER A 56 -16.17 13.42 33.56
CA SER A 56 -15.66 13.71 32.22
C SER A 56 -14.96 12.50 31.58
N GLY A 57 -15.70 11.44 31.34
CA GLY A 57 -15.22 10.27 30.61
C GLY A 57 -16.36 9.47 29.99
N LEU A 58 -16.13 8.91 28.79
CA LEU A 58 -17.04 7.95 28.16
C LEU A 58 -17.36 6.83 29.14
N THR A 59 -18.62 6.43 29.20
CA THR A 59 -19.04 5.27 29.98
C THR A 59 -18.32 4.01 29.47
N PRO A 60 -17.93 3.07 30.35
CA PRO A 60 -17.23 1.85 29.93
C PRO A 60 -17.95 1.04 28.84
N GLY A 61 -19.29 1.09 28.80
CA GLY A 61 -20.10 0.48 27.73
C GLY A 61 -19.95 1.17 26.35
N GLN A 62 -19.79 2.50 26.31
CA GLN A 62 -19.45 3.23 25.08
C GLN A 62 -18.03 2.90 24.59
N ILE A 63 -17.10 2.65 25.53
CA ILE A 63 -15.74 2.23 25.21
C ILE A 63 -15.74 0.84 24.59
N LEU A 64 -16.41 -0.13 25.22
CA LEU A 64 -16.59 -1.49 24.69
C LEU A 64 -17.26 -1.49 23.31
N LYS A 65 -18.22 -0.59 23.08
CA LYS A 65 -18.84 -0.39 21.75
C LYS A 65 -17.83 0.00 20.68
N LEU A 66 -16.98 0.98 20.99
CA LEU A 66 -15.97 1.47 20.05
C LEU A 66 -14.91 0.40 19.78
N GLU A 67 -14.49 -0.33 20.81
CA GLU A 67 -13.56 -1.46 20.68
C GLU A 67 -14.08 -2.55 19.73
N GLU A 68 -15.36 -2.90 19.86
CA GLU A 68 -16.01 -3.89 19.00
C GLU A 68 -16.20 -3.36 17.57
N GLN A 69 -16.52 -2.07 17.41
CA GLN A 69 -16.65 -1.43 16.10
C GLN A 69 -15.34 -1.44 15.30
N PHE A 70 -14.19 -1.27 15.96
CA PHE A 70 -12.88 -1.31 15.31
C PHE A 70 -12.28 -2.73 15.23
N GLY A 71 -13.01 -3.78 15.62
CA GLY A 71 -12.54 -5.16 15.53
C GLY A 71 -11.39 -5.49 16.50
N HIS A 72 -11.18 -4.65 17.52
CA HIS A 72 -10.28 -4.91 18.63
C HIS A 72 -10.91 -5.84 19.68
N ASP A 73 -12.09 -6.40 19.39
CA ASP A 73 -12.78 -7.39 20.22
C ASP A 73 -12.06 -8.73 20.31
N LYS A 74 -11.22 -9.07 19.32
CA LYS A 74 -10.63 -10.39 19.14
C LYS A 74 -9.15 -10.46 19.53
N PRO A 75 -8.67 -11.60 20.06
CA PRO A 75 -7.24 -11.85 20.24
C PRO A 75 -6.47 -11.65 18.93
N PHE A 76 -5.24 -11.14 19.05
CA PHE A 76 -4.37 -10.82 17.92
C PHE A 76 -4.32 -11.90 16.81
N PRO A 77 -4.10 -13.20 17.11
CA PRO A 77 -4.03 -14.23 16.07
C PRO A 77 -5.35 -14.39 15.31
N ILE A 78 -6.48 -14.29 16.01
CA ILE A 78 -7.81 -14.42 15.41
C ILE A 78 -8.10 -13.18 14.56
N ALA A 79 -7.73 -11.99 15.04
CA ALA A 79 -7.88 -10.75 14.29
C ALA A 79 -7.12 -10.82 12.96
N TYR A 80 -5.86 -11.25 12.98
CA TYR A 80 -5.04 -11.42 11.78
C TYR A 80 -5.58 -12.50 10.84
N LEU A 81 -5.89 -13.70 11.35
CA LEU A 81 -6.44 -14.78 10.53
C LEU A 81 -7.79 -14.43 9.92
N SER A 82 -8.59 -13.63 10.61
CA SER A 82 -9.84 -13.08 10.07
C SER A 82 -9.57 -12.09 8.94
N TRP A 83 -8.54 -11.22 9.07
CA TRP A 83 -8.13 -10.29 8.03
C TRP A 83 -7.57 -11.01 6.80
N LEU A 84 -6.76 -12.04 7.02
CA LEU A 84 -6.28 -12.92 5.96
C LEU A 84 -7.45 -13.64 5.26
N GLY A 85 -8.55 -13.89 5.96
CA GLY A 85 -9.69 -14.64 5.44
C GLY A 85 -9.59 -16.15 5.65
N ALA A 86 -8.72 -16.58 6.57
CA ALA A 86 -8.57 -17.98 7.00
C ALA A 86 -9.62 -18.39 8.05
N VAL A 87 -10.20 -17.42 8.75
CA VAL A 87 -11.24 -17.62 9.78
C VAL A 87 -12.47 -16.78 9.39
N PRO A 88 -13.71 -17.27 9.60
CA PRO A 88 -14.91 -16.50 9.28
C PRO A 88 -14.94 -15.18 10.06
N ARG A 89 -15.24 -14.10 9.34
CA ARG A 89 -15.48 -12.78 9.90
C ARG A 89 -16.96 -12.60 10.18
N GLU A 90 -17.23 -11.85 11.23
CA GLU A 90 -18.58 -11.40 11.57
C GLU A 90 -18.85 -10.15 10.73
N THR A 91 -19.51 -10.35 9.60
CA THR A 91 -19.95 -9.30 8.67
C THR A 91 -21.39 -8.89 8.99
N ASN A 92 -21.80 -7.69 8.58
CA ASN A 92 -23.15 -7.17 8.81
C ASN A 92 -23.56 -7.31 10.29
N ARG A 93 -22.83 -6.63 11.19
CA ARG A 93 -23.10 -6.71 12.63
C ARG A 93 -24.19 -5.70 13.04
N SER A 94 -25.12 -6.13 13.87
CA SER A 94 -26.06 -5.25 14.57
C SER A 94 -26.22 -5.69 16.01
N ARG A 95 -26.61 -4.76 16.87
CA ARG A 95 -26.69 -4.99 18.31
C ARG A 95 -27.98 -4.41 18.89
N ALA A 96 -28.49 -5.09 19.92
CA ALA A 96 -29.50 -4.55 20.81
C ALA A 96 -29.16 -4.89 22.26
N GLU A 97 -29.49 -3.96 23.16
CA GLU A 97 -29.41 -4.17 24.59
C GLU A 97 -30.67 -4.93 25.05
N PHE A 98 -30.50 -5.86 25.99
CA PHE A 98 -31.65 -6.43 26.68
C PHE A 98 -32.11 -5.47 27.77
N ALA A 99 -33.42 -5.23 27.86
CA ALA A 99 -34.00 -4.53 28.99
C ALA A 99 -33.75 -5.32 30.30
N PRO A 100 -33.71 -4.66 31.47
CA PRO A 100 -33.57 -5.35 32.75
C PRO A 100 -34.62 -6.46 32.87
N GLU A 101 -34.18 -7.68 33.20
CA GLU A 101 -35.01 -8.90 33.34
C GLU A 101 -35.62 -9.48 32.04
N ALA A 102 -35.49 -8.81 30.89
CA ALA A 102 -35.98 -9.32 29.62
C ALA A 102 -35.14 -10.49 29.09
N THR A 103 -35.82 -11.53 28.60
CA THR A 103 -35.21 -12.70 27.94
C THR A 103 -35.19 -12.58 26.42
N GLU A 104 -35.85 -11.57 25.85
CA GLU A 104 -35.96 -11.37 24.41
C GLU A 104 -35.65 -9.90 24.06
N THR A 105 -34.95 -9.68 22.96
CA THR A 105 -34.69 -8.34 22.42
C THR A 105 -34.76 -8.34 20.90
N ALA A 106 -35.29 -7.26 20.32
CA ALA A 106 -35.40 -7.10 18.88
C ALA A 106 -34.13 -6.43 18.33
N VAL A 107 -33.37 -7.17 17.50
CA VAL A 107 -32.16 -6.64 16.86
C VAL A 107 -32.47 -6.25 15.43
N LYS A 108 -32.26 -4.98 15.08
CA LYS A 108 -32.44 -4.48 13.70
C LYS A 108 -31.44 -5.14 12.76
N VAL A 109 -31.89 -5.64 11.62
CA VAL A 109 -31.03 -6.18 10.58
C VAL A 109 -30.27 -5.04 9.89
N PRO A 110 -28.94 -5.09 9.80
CA PRO A 110 -28.15 -4.09 9.09
C PRO A 110 -28.66 -3.87 7.66
N GLY A 111 -28.87 -2.60 7.28
CA GLY A 111 -29.28 -2.23 5.94
C GLY A 111 -30.76 -2.47 5.59
N THR A 112 -31.58 -2.98 6.52
CA THR A 112 -33.03 -3.13 6.31
C THR A 112 -33.84 -2.59 7.49
N ALA A 113 -35.16 -2.46 7.30
CA ALA A 113 -36.11 -2.11 8.37
C ALA A 113 -36.53 -3.33 9.21
N ALA A 114 -36.13 -4.54 8.81
CA ALA A 114 -36.49 -5.76 9.50
C ALA A 114 -35.76 -5.89 10.85
N VAL A 115 -36.42 -6.56 11.78
CA VAL A 115 -35.86 -6.92 13.10
C VAL A 115 -35.87 -8.43 13.25
N ILE A 116 -34.86 -8.98 13.93
CA ILE A 116 -34.84 -10.37 14.35
C ILE A 116 -34.90 -10.38 15.87
N THR A 117 -35.90 -11.07 16.42
CA THR A 117 -36.00 -11.28 17.86
C THR A 117 -34.97 -12.32 18.29
N VAL A 118 -34.08 -11.92 19.19
CA VAL A 118 -33.06 -12.78 19.79
C VAL A 118 -33.51 -13.14 21.20
N LYS A 119 -33.68 -14.44 21.45
CA LYS A 119 -34.02 -14.99 22.75
C LYS A 119 -32.78 -15.49 23.47
N ARG A 120 -32.65 -15.14 24.75
CA ARG A 120 -31.63 -15.64 25.67
C ARG A 120 -32.13 -16.93 26.33
N LEU A 121 -31.42 -18.02 26.09
CA LEU A 121 -31.62 -19.30 26.76
C LEU A 121 -30.95 -19.30 28.15
N PRO A 122 -31.36 -20.20 29.07
CA PRO A 122 -30.77 -20.32 30.42
C PRO A 122 -29.25 -20.60 30.45
N ASN A 123 -28.69 -21.11 29.35
CA ASN A 123 -27.25 -21.38 29.20
C ASN A 123 -26.50 -20.21 28.52
N ASP A 124 -27.06 -19.00 28.53
CA ASP A 124 -26.54 -17.80 27.83
C ASP A 124 -26.31 -17.98 26.32
N LYS A 125 -26.99 -18.96 25.72
CA LYS A 125 -27.01 -19.15 24.26
C LYS A 125 -28.11 -18.30 23.63
N ALA A 126 -27.84 -17.77 22.45
CA ALA A 126 -28.83 -17.06 21.65
C ALA A 126 -29.63 -18.02 20.77
N GLU A 127 -30.94 -17.86 20.76
CA GLU A 127 -31.84 -18.47 19.78
C GLU A 127 -32.48 -17.37 18.93
N LEU A 128 -32.45 -17.54 17.61
CA LEU A 128 -33.07 -16.61 16.68
C LEU A 128 -34.52 -17.03 16.45
N MET A 129 -35.47 -16.15 16.77
CA MET A 129 -36.86 -16.37 16.42
C MET A 129 -37.11 -15.81 15.01
N ALA A 130 -37.69 -16.65 14.15
CA ALA A 130 -38.06 -16.24 12.80
C ALA A 130 -39.09 -15.10 12.88
N THR A 131 -38.78 -13.98 12.25
CA THR A 131 -39.71 -12.87 12.05
C THR A 131 -40.33 -13.04 10.66
N GLU A 132 -41.65 -12.85 10.52
CA GLU A 132 -42.38 -13.13 9.27
C GLU A 132 -41.71 -12.47 8.06
N GLY A 133 -41.41 -13.28 7.04
CA GLY A 133 -40.85 -12.81 5.76
C GLY A 133 -39.32 -12.67 5.68
N LEU A 134 -38.55 -12.99 6.73
CA LEU A 134 -37.08 -12.90 6.70
C LEU A 134 -36.39 -14.26 6.85
N ASP A 135 -35.45 -14.58 5.95
CA ASP A 135 -34.60 -15.78 6.10
C ASP A 135 -33.56 -15.55 7.22
N THR A 136 -33.71 -16.28 8.32
CA THR A 136 -32.81 -16.23 9.49
C THR A 136 -31.62 -17.19 9.37
N ARG A 137 -31.59 -18.10 8.38
CA ARG A 137 -30.52 -19.10 8.20
C ARG A 137 -29.09 -18.52 8.09
N PRO A 138 -28.84 -17.40 7.38
CA PRO A 138 -27.48 -16.86 7.24
C PRO A 138 -27.03 -16.08 8.49
N TRP A 139 -27.92 -15.85 9.45
CA TRP A 139 -27.64 -15.07 10.65
C TRP A 139 -27.26 -15.98 11.82
N ARG A 140 -26.39 -15.44 12.67
CA ARG A 140 -26.02 -16.01 13.96
C ARG A 140 -26.11 -14.92 15.01
N ALA A 141 -26.51 -15.29 16.22
CA ALA A 141 -26.48 -14.38 17.35
C ALA A 141 -25.53 -14.89 18.42
N ARG A 142 -24.86 -13.95 19.08
CA ARG A 142 -24.07 -14.17 20.28
C ARG A 142 -24.61 -13.28 21.39
N ILE A 143 -24.70 -13.85 22.59
CA ILE A 143 -25.00 -13.08 23.80
C ILE A 143 -23.68 -12.70 24.43
N VAL A 144 -23.49 -11.42 24.70
CA VAL A 144 -22.34 -10.94 25.46
C VAL A 144 -22.81 -10.73 26.88
N THR A 145 -22.36 -11.59 27.79
CA THR A 145 -22.75 -11.50 29.20
C THR A 145 -22.02 -10.35 29.89
N PRO A 146 -22.61 -9.78 30.96
CA PRO A 146 -21.95 -8.74 31.74
C PRO A 146 -20.60 -9.20 32.32
N GLU A 147 -20.48 -10.48 32.69
CA GLU A 147 -19.24 -11.09 33.16
C GLU A 147 -18.16 -11.16 32.06
N GLU A 148 -18.56 -11.51 30.83
CA GLU A 148 -17.65 -11.52 29.69
C GLU A 148 -17.13 -10.10 29.39
N GLN A 149 -18.00 -9.10 29.47
CA GLN A 149 -17.65 -7.69 29.31
C GLN A 149 -16.67 -7.23 30.41
N LEU A 150 -16.91 -7.61 31.66
CA LEU A 150 -16.01 -7.32 32.77
C LEU A 150 -14.63 -7.99 32.60
N ARG A 151 -14.59 -9.25 32.17
CA ARG A 151 -13.32 -9.97 31.90
C ARG A 151 -12.55 -9.30 30.77
N ARG A 152 -13.23 -8.92 29.68
CA ARG A 152 -12.65 -8.18 28.56
C ARG A 152 -12.06 -6.84 29.04
N TRP A 153 -12.83 -6.09 29.81
CA TRP A 153 -12.40 -4.82 30.38
C TRP A 153 -11.12 -4.95 31.22
N LYS A 154 -11.11 -5.85 32.21
CA LYS A 154 -9.95 -6.09 33.08
C LYS A 154 -8.69 -6.48 32.31
N SER A 155 -8.85 -7.26 31.23
CA SER A 155 -7.71 -7.71 30.41
C SER A 155 -7.05 -6.58 29.61
N ARG A 156 -7.80 -5.54 29.23
CA ARG A 156 -7.31 -4.45 28.37
C ARG A 156 -7.04 -3.16 29.10
N HIS A 157 -7.72 -2.93 30.23
CA HIS A 157 -7.58 -1.74 31.05
C HIS A 157 -7.18 -2.15 32.47
N PRO A 158 -5.93 -2.63 32.67
CA PRO A 158 -5.46 -3.01 34.00
C PRO A 158 -5.51 -1.80 34.94
N GLY A 159 -6.18 -1.95 36.08
CA GLY A 159 -6.31 -0.89 37.10
C GLY A 159 -7.52 0.05 36.96
N GLN A 160 -8.40 -0.14 35.96
CA GLN A 160 -9.68 0.58 35.86
C GLN A 160 -10.85 -0.33 36.22
N GLU A 161 -11.70 0.10 37.17
CA GLU A 161 -12.92 -0.64 37.52
C GLU A 161 -14.08 -0.29 36.58
N LEU A 162 -14.95 -1.27 36.35
CA LEU A 162 -16.14 -1.12 35.53
C LEU A 162 -17.28 -0.65 36.43
N ASP A 163 -17.51 0.66 36.48
CA ASP A 163 -18.36 1.31 37.48
C ASP A 163 -19.88 1.08 37.30
N THR A 164 -20.30 0.53 36.15
CA THR A 164 -21.72 0.30 35.81
C THR A 164 -22.03 -1.16 35.50
N PRO A 165 -23.15 -1.73 36.02
CA PRO A 165 -23.64 -3.02 35.58
C PRO A 165 -23.92 -2.96 34.08
N GLN A 166 -23.16 -3.72 33.28
CA GLN A 166 -23.38 -3.74 31.84
C GLN A 166 -24.63 -4.55 31.52
N PRO A 167 -25.48 -4.09 30.58
CA PRO A 167 -26.61 -4.88 30.13
C PRO A 167 -26.11 -6.11 29.35
N TYR A 168 -26.94 -7.14 29.29
CA TYR A 168 -26.74 -8.21 28.31
C TYR A 168 -26.85 -7.59 26.91
N LEU A 169 -25.98 -8.00 26.00
CA LEU A 169 -25.99 -7.55 24.61
C LEU A 169 -26.30 -8.72 23.69
N ALA A 170 -27.27 -8.54 22.79
CA ALA A 170 -27.45 -9.42 21.64
C ALA A 170 -26.66 -8.85 20.46
N VAL A 171 -25.69 -9.62 19.97
CA VAL A 171 -24.94 -9.29 18.76
C VAL A 171 -25.38 -10.23 17.65
N LEU A 172 -26.03 -9.67 16.63
CA LEU A 172 -26.46 -10.37 15.43
C LEU A 172 -25.40 -10.15 14.34
N TYR A 173 -24.93 -11.23 13.71
CA TYR A 173 -23.91 -11.17 12.67
C TYR A 173 -24.07 -12.27 11.62
N GLN A 174 -23.44 -12.08 10.46
CA GLN A 174 -23.32 -13.10 9.42
C GLN A 174 -21.86 -13.59 9.35
N PRO A 175 -21.60 -14.88 9.65
CA PRO A 175 -20.28 -15.45 9.47
C PRO A 175 -19.99 -15.58 7.98
N LYS A 176 -18.96 -14.87 7.49
CA LYS A 176 -18.53 -14.92 6.10
C LYS A 176 -17.01 -15.01 6.02
N PHE A 177 -16.51 -15.90 5.18
CA PHE A 177 -15.10 -15.88 4.78
C PHE A 177 -14.88 -14.70 3.84
N SER A 178 -14.27 -13.66 4.37
CA SER A 178 -14.10 -12.39 3.68
C SER A 178 -12.84 -11.69 4.18
N GLY A 179 -11.72 -11.99 3.54
CA GLY A 179 -10.43 -11.36 3.76
C GLY A 179 -9.56 -11.44 2.52
N LEU A 180 -8.24 -11.24 2.70
CA LEU A 180 -7.27 -11.18 1.61
C LEU A 180 -7.34 -12.39 0.67
N LEU A 181 -7.48 -13.60 1.23
CA LEU A 181 -7.57 -14.85 0.44
C LEU A 181 -8.79 -14.91 -0.48
N GLN A 182 -9.86 -14.15 -0.18
CA GLN A 182 -11.05 -14.02 -1.02
C GLN A 182 -11.01 -12.75 -1.88
N GLY A 183 -9.89 -12.03 -1.91
CA GLY A 183 -9.74 -10.77 -2.65
C GLY A 183 -10.41 -9.56 -1.98
N ASN A 184 -10.77 -9.66 -0.70
CA ASN A 184 -11.36 -8.55 0.04
C ASN A 184 -10.36 -7.94 1.04
N LEU A 185 -9.92 -6.72 0.77
CA LEU A 185 -9.02 -5.96 1.65
C LEU A 185 -9.74 -5.30 2.85
N GLY A 186 -11.07 -5.42 2.89
CA GLY A 186 -11.93 -4.76 3.85
C GLY A 186 -12.31 -3.35 3.40
N ASP A 187 -13.03 -2.67 4.28
CA ASP A 187 -13.48 -1.31 4.07
C ASP A 187 -12.53 -0.33 4.78
N SER A 188 -12.37 0.82 4.16
CA SER A 188 -11.70 1.96 4.76
C SER A 188 -12.44 2.33 6.03
N THR A 189 -11.66 2.44 7.09
CA THR A 189 -12.20 2.76 8.41
C THR A 189 -12.40 4.27 8.59
N ARG A 190 -11.98 5.09 7.62
CA ARG A 190 -12.17 6.54 7.57
C ARG A 190 -13.25 6.95 6.56
N TYR A 191 -13.19 6.39 5.36
CA TYR A 191 -14.06 6.74 4.24
C TYR A 191 -15.30 5.83 4.14
N SER A 192 -15.33 4.71 4.88
CA SER A 192 -16.40 3.70 4.80
C SER A 192 -16.63 3.16 3.38
N GLU A 193 -15.58 3.21 2.54
CA GLU A 193 -15.57 2.69 1.17
C GLU A 193 -14.69 1.44 1.07
N PRO A 194 -14.99 0.48 0.17
CA PRO A 194 -14.13 -0.68 -0.05
C PRO A 194 -12.72 -0.27 -0.48
N VAL A 195 -11.70 -0.78 0.24
CA VAL A 195 -10.29 -0.44 -0.04
C VAL A 195 -9.91 -0.81 -1.46
N TRP A 196 -10.38 -1.95 -1.97
CA TRP A 196 -10.11 -2.37 -3.34
C TRP A 196 -10.58 -1.35 -4.38
N GLU A 197 -11.77 -0.76 -4.23
CA GLU A 197 -12.28 0.25 -5.16
C GLU A 197 -11.51 1.58 -5.06
N MET A 198 -11.09 1.96 -3.85
CA MET A 198 -10.18 3.08 -3.67
C MET A 198 -8.87 2.85 -4.43
N MET A 199 -8.23 1.69 -4.26
CA MET A 199 -6.97 1.32 -4.93
C MET A 199 -7.13 1.22 -6.46
N LYS A 200 -8.21 0.60 -6.93
CA LYS A 200 -8.53 0.43 -8.36
C LYS A 200 -8.48 1.75 -9.13
N ARG A 201 -9.00 2.83 -8.53
CA ARG A 201 -9.02 4.18 -9.10
C ARG A 201 -7.61 4.80 -9.26
N ARG A 202 -6.62 4.38 -8.46
CA ARG A 202 -5.24 4.92 -8.46
C ARG A 202 -4.26 4.15 -9.34
N PHE A 203 -4.59 2.91 -9.73
CA PHE A 203 -3.72 2.10 -10.60
C PHE A 203 -3.34 2.79 -11.92
N PRO A 204 -4.25 3.43 -12.68
CA PRO A 204 -3.88 4.03 -13.97
C PRO A 204 -2.77 5.09 -13.84
N ILE A 205 -2.91 5.99 -12.87
CA ILE A 205 -1.95 7.08 -12.61
C ILE A 205 -0.61 6.50 -12.16
N SER A 206 -0.64 5.56 -11.22
CA SER A 206 0.59 5.01 -10.64
C SER A 206 1.33 4.09 -11.64
N ILE A 207 0.60 3.34 -12.48
CA ILE A 207 1.16 2.57 -13.59
C ILE A 207 1.79 3.52 -14.61
N PHE A 208 1.12 4.63 -14.94
CA PHE A 208 1.65 5.64 -15.85
C PHE A 208 3.02 6.15 -15.37
N PHE A 209 3.11 6.62 -14.12
CA PHE A 209 4.40 7.10 -13.59
C PHE A 209 5.45 5.99 -13.51
N GLY A 210 5.08 4.78 -13.07
CA GLY A 210 6.02 3.65 -13.01
C GLY A 210 6.60 3.28 -14.37
N VAL A 211 5.74 3.11 -15.39
CA VAL A 211 6.14 2.70 -16.74
C VAL A 211 6.87 3.82 -17.48
N ILE A 212 6.34 5.04 -17.48
CA ILE A 212 6.97 6.16 -18.19
C ILE A 212 8.30 6.52 -17.56
N SER A 213 8.41 6.50 -16.22
CA SER A 213 9.67 6.75 -15.55
C SER A 213 10.69 5.66 -15.84
N LEU A 214 10.30 4.38 -15.89
CA LEU A 214 11.16 3.28 -16.35
C LEU A 214 11.68 3.55 -17.78
N LEU A 215 10.79 3.85 -18.72
CA LEU A 215 11.17 4.09 -20.11
C LEU A 215 12.14 5.26 -20.23
N LEU A 216 11.82 6.41 -19.62
CA LEU A 216 12.70 7.59 -19.63
C LEU A 216 14.06 7.30 -18.99
N THR A 217 14.05 6.60 -17.86
CA THR A 217 15.28 6.24 -17.13
C THR A 217 16.20 5.42 -18.02
N TYR A 218 15.70 4.36 -18.67
CA TYR A 218 16.54 3.52 -19.53
C TYR A 218 16.93 4.24 -20.82
N THR A 219 16.01 4.95 -21.46
CA THR A 219 16.28 5.69 -22.71
C THR A 219 17.32 6.78 -22.52
N ILE A 220 17.41 7.42 -21.36
CA ILE A 220 18.38 8.49 -21.10
C ILE A 220 19.67 7.91 -20.49
N CYS A 221 19.56 7.08 -19.46
CA CYS A 221 20.73 6.67 -18.67
C CYS A 221 21.61 5.66 -19.40
N VAL A 222 21.02 4.75 -20.19
CA VAL A 222 21.79 3.71 -20.91
C VAL A 222 22.66 4.33 -21.99
N PRO A 223 22.16 5.17 -22.92
CA PRO A 223 23.02 5.82 -23.91
C PRO A 223 24.08 6.71 -23.27
N LEU A 224 23.73 7.44 -22.21
CA LEU A 224 24.70 8.27 -21.48
C LEU A 224 25.82 7.42 -20.86
N GLY A 225 25.48 6.30 -20.22
CA GLY A 225 26.45 5.36 -19.66
C GLY A 225 27.37 4.77 -20.72
N VAL A 226 26.81 4.39 -21.87
CA VAL A 226 27.57 3.88 -23.02
C VAL A 226 28.54 4.93 -23.57
N ILE A 227 28.07 6.16 -23.78
CA ILE A 227 28.91 7.28 -24.25
C ILE A 227 30.07 7.54 -23.27
N LYS A 228 29.79 7.53 -21.96
CA LYS A 228 30.80 7.76 -20.92
C LYS A 228 31.85 6.64 -20.85
N ALA A 229 31.46 5.39 -21.05
CA ALA A 229 32.40 4.27 -21.09
C ALA A 229 33.30 4.31 -22.34
N ILE A 230 32.73 4.60 -23.52
CA ILE A 230 33.50 4.70 -24.77
C ILE A 230 34.47 5.89 -24.71
N LYS A 231 34.04 7.02 -24.14
CA LYS A 231 34.84 8.23 -23.99
C LYS A 231 35.47 8.34 -22.60
N HIS A 232 35.82 7.22 -21.99
CA HIS A 232 36.39 7.20 -20.66
C HIS A 232 37.67 8.07 -20.58
N ARG A 233 37.85 8.79 -19.47
CA ARG A 233 38.96 9.76 -19.22
C ARG A 233 38.97 11.01 -20.11
N THR A 234 37.90 11.27 -20.85
CA THR A 234 37.74 12.55 -21.57
C THR A 234 37.11 13.63 -20.68
N VAL A 235 37.23 14.90 -21.09
CA VAL A 235 36.55 16.03 -20.42
C VAL A 235 35.03 15.79 -20.35
N LEU A 236 34.44 15.21 -21.40
CA LEU A 236 33.01 14.85 -21.41
C LEU A 236 32.66 13.87 -20.28
N ASP A 237 33.51 12.85 -20.05
CA ASP A 237 33.31 11.91 -18.95
C ASP A 237 33.38 12.63 -17.59
N ASN A 238 34.38 13.47 -17.37
CA ASN A 238 34.57 14.17 -16.10
C ASN A 238 33.44 15.17 -15.81
N VAL A 239 33.06 16.00 -16.78
CA VAL A 239 31.99 17.02 -16.63
C VAL A 239 30.64 16.34 -16.39
N THR A 240 30.29 15.33 -17.20
CA THR A 240 29.02 14.62 -17.00
C THR A 240 29.00 13.84 -15.69
N SER A 241 30.13 13.27 -15.24
CA SER A 241 30.22 12.65 -13.91
C SER A 241 29.95 13.65 -12.80
N LEU A 242 30.54 14.84 -12.87
CA LEU A 242 30.29 15.90 -11.89
C LEU A 242 28.80 16.27 -11.83
N LEU A 243 28.17 16.49 -12.98
CA LEU A 243 26.73 16.78 -13.05
C LEU A 243 25.87 15.64 -12.49
N ILE A 244 26.22 14.39 -12.80
CA ILE A 244 25.56 13.20 -12.25
C ILE A 244 25.66 13.16 -10.72
N PHE A 245 26.84 13.43 -10.17
CA PHE A 245 27.05 13.40 -8.71
C PHE A 245 26.37 14.57 -7.98
N ILE A 246 26.32 15.76 -8.59
CA ILE A 246 25.52 16.88 -8.07
C ILE A 246 24.04 16.49 -8.05
N GLY A 247 23.53 15.94 -9.15
CA GLY A 247 22.13 15.49 -9.23
C GLY A 247 21.82 14.39 -8.20
N TYR A 248 22.75 13.46 -7.98
CA TYR A 248 22.63 12.39 -7.00
C TYR A 248 22.53 12.90 -5.55
N ALA A 249 23.20 14.02 -5.23
CA ALA A 249 23.17 14.60 -3.91
C ALA A 249 21.81 15.24 -3.56
N ILE A 250 20.96 15.51 -4.55
CA ILE A 250 19.65 16.15 -4.37
C ILE A 250 18.57 15.05 -4.33
N PRO A 251 17.85 14.87 -3.20
CA PRO A 251 16.71 13.96 -3.16
C PRO A 251 15.64 14.39 -4.17
N GLY A 252 15.02 13.43 -4.86
CA GLY A 252 14.05 13.73 -5.92
C GLY A 252 12.87 14.61 -5.47
N PHE A 253 12.41 14.47 -4.23
CA PHE A 253 11.34 15.33 -3.69
C PHE A 253 11.82 16.76 -3.42
N VAL A 254 13.07 16.96 -2.97
CA VAL A 254 13.65 18.30 -2.77
C VAL A 254 13.77 19.02 -4.10
N LEU A 255 14.23 18.28 -5.13
CA LEU A 255 14.21 18.79 -6.50
C LEU A 255 12.79 19.15 -6.92
N GLY A 256 11.79 18.33 -6.60
CA GLY A 256 10.38 18.62 -6.86
C GLY A 256 9.91 19.96 -6.28
N VAL A 257 10.19 20.21 -5.01
CA VAL A 257 9.87 21.51 -4.38
C VAL A 257 10.52 22.67 -5.14
N PHE A 258 11.81 22.55 -5.47
CA PHE A 258 12.52 23.57 -6.25
C PHE A 258 11.90 23.78 -7.63
N LEU A 259 11.60 22.69 -8.35
CA LEU A 259 11.02 22.72 -9.69
C LEU A 259 9.64 23.38 -9.70
N VAL A 260 8.77 23.04 -8.74
CA VAL A 260 7.45 23.68 -8.61
C VAL A 260 7.59 25.17 -8.34
N VAL A 261 8.45 25.57 -7.40
CA VAL A 261 8.62 27.00 -7.07
C VAL A 261 9.14 27.80 -8.26
N VAL A 262 10.13 27.29 -8.98
CA VAL A 262 10.74 28.03 -10.09
C VAL A 262 9.89 27.96 -11.35
N PHE A 263 9.57 26.76 -11.82
CA PHE A 263 8.98 26.56 -13.13
C PHE A 263 7.46 26.64 -13.15
N ALA A 264 6.78 26.29 -12.05
CA ALA A 264 5.34 26.43 -11.96
C ALA A 264 4.94 27.77 -11.33
N ALA A 265 5.37 28.08 -10.11
CA ALA A 265 4.90 29.25 -9.38
C ALA A 265 5.46 30.58 -9.88
N ARG A 266 6.78 30.67 -10.16
CA ARG A 266 7.41 31.93 -10.61
C ARG A 266 7.30 32.15 -12.10
N LEU A 267 7.65 31.13 -12.90
CA LEU A 267 7.70 31.26 -14.35
C LEU A 267 6.37 30.96 -15.05
N GLY A 268 5.44 30.23 -14.39
CA GLY A 268 4.16 29.86 -14.99
C GLY A 268 4.29 28.90 -16.19
N TRP A 269 5.42 28.20 -16.32
CA TRP A 269 5.68 27.32 -17.45
C TRP A 269 4.99 25.97 -17.33
N PHE A 270 4.74 25.51 -16.11
CA PHE A 270 4.16 24.20 -15.80
C PHE A 270 3.05 24.34 -14.74
N PRO A 271 2.14 23.36 -14.64
CA PRO A 271 1.10 23.36 -13.62
C PRO A 271 1.71 23.20 -12.21
N LEU A 272 1.01 23.75 -11.22
CA LEU A 272 1.39 23.66 -9.81
C LEU A 272 1.10 22.28 -9.23
N GLU A 273 -0.03 21.70 -9.63
CA GLU A 273 -0.59 20.49 -9.04
C GLU A 273 -1.48 19.73 -10.02
N GLY A 274 -1.83 18.50 -9.70
CA GLY A 274 -2.76 17.67 -10.45
C GLY A 274 -2.12 16.90 -11.62
N PHE A 275 -2.90 15.95 -12.15
CA PHE A 275 -2.45 15.05 -13.22
C PHE A 275 -2.94 15.46 -14.62
N VAL A 276 -4.05 16.19 -14.69
CA VAL A 276 -4.68 16.67 -15.92
C VAL A 276 -5.42 17.99 -15.66
N SER A 277 -5.61 18.80 -16.71
CA SER A 277 -6.41 20.03 -16.61
C SER A 277 -7.91 19.77 -16.42
N PRO A 278 -8.68 20.72 -15.84
CA PRO A 278 -10.13 20.57 -15.66
C PRO A 278 -10.92 20.34 -16.96
N ASP A 279 -10.45 20.87 -18.08
CA ASP A 279 -11.05 20.75 -19.42
C ASP A 279 -10.56 19.49 -20.18
N PHE A 280 -9.81 18.59 -19.53
CA PHE A 280 -9.20 17.44 -20.17
C PHE A 280 -10.19 16.55 -20.93
N SER A 281 -11.44 16.41 -20.45
CA SER A 281 -12.47 15.62 -21.12
C SER A 281 -12.74 16.09 -22.55
N ASP A 282 -12.68 17.40 -22.76
CA ASP A 282 -13.14 18.10 -23.97
C ASP A 282 -12.01 18.27 -25.00
N LEU A 283 -10.76 17.99 -24.59
CA LEU A 283 -9.60 18.04 -25.46
C LEU A 283 -9.60 16.93 -26.51
N SER A 284 -9.05 17.26 -27.69
CA SER A 284 -8.70 16.27 -28.71
C SER A 284 -7.63 15.29 -28.19
N ILE A 285 -7.43 14.15 -28.87
CA ILE A 285 -6.42 13.15 -28.47
C ILE A 285 -5.02 13.81 -28.32
N TRP A 286 -4.65 14.67 -29.27
CA TRP A 286 -3.37 15.39 -29.21
C TRP A 286 -3.34 16.40 -28.05
N GLY A 287 -4.45 17.10 -27.79
CA GLY A 287 -4.60 17.98 -26.63
C GLY A 287 -4.40 17.22 -25.32
N LYS A 288 -5.04 16.05 -25.17
CA LYS A 288 -4.90 15.17 -24.01
C LYS A 288 -3.46 14.71 -23.80
N THR A 289 -2.77 14.28 -24.86
CA THR A 289 -1.36 13.87 -24.74
C THR A 289 -0.45 15.02 -24.32
N LYS A 290 -0.66 16.21 -24.90
CA LYS A 290 0.11 17.40 -24.54
C LYS A 290 -0.14 17.82 -23.09
N ASP A 291 -1.40 17.87 -22.67
CA ASP A 291 -1.80 18.19 -21.31
C ASP A 291 -1.17 17.23 -20.30
N LEU A 292 -1.28 15.93 -20.57
CA LEU A 292 -0.69 14.88 -19.74
C LEU A 292 0.83 15.01 -19.67
N ALA A 293 1.51 15.24 -20.79
CA ALA A 293 2.96 15.43 -20.81
C ALA A 293 3.38 16.68 -20.04
N HIS A 294 2.57 17.73 -20.10
CA HIS A 294 2.83 18.99 -19.39
C HIS A 294 2.71 18.82 -17.87
N HIS A 295 1.68 18.14 -17.39
CA HIS A 295 1.51 17.82 -15.96
C HIS A 295 2.54 16.80 -15.46
N ALA A 296 2.88 15.80 -16.27
CA ALA A 296 3.78 14.74 -15.87
C ALA A 296 5.27 15.12 -15.92
N PHE A 297 5.67 16.17 -16.63
CA PHE A 297 7.07 16.49 -16.91
C PHE A 297 7.91 16.68 -15.64
N LEU A 298 7.51 17.60 -14.75
CA LEU A 298 8.27 17.89 -13.52
C LEU A 298 8.31 16.69 -12.55
N PRO A 299 7.19 15.98 -12.26
CA PRO A 299 7.24 14.76 -11.46
C PRO A 299 8.16 13.68 -12.07
N LEU A 300 8.10 13.47 -13.39
CA LEU A 300 8.94 12.47 -14.06
C LEU A 300 10.44 12.80 -13.97
N VAL A 301 10.82 14.08 -14.03
CA VAL A 301 12.20 14.52 -13.78
C VAL A 301 12.62 14.18 -12.34
N CYS A 302 11.74 14.37 -11.36
CA CYS A 302 12.02 14.03 -9.97
C CYS A 302 12.24 12.53 -9.76
N TYR A 303 11.41 11.70 -10.41
CA TYR A 303 11.58 10.24 -10.40
C TYR A 303 12.86 9.79 -11.10
N LEU A 304 13.18 10.38 -12.26
CA LEU A 304 14.37 10.07 -13.04
C LEU A 304 15.65 10.27 -12.21
N VAL A 305 15.76 11.38 -11.47
CA VAL A 305 16.97 11.75 -10.72
C VAL A 305 17.36 10.68 -9.69
N GLY A 306 16.39 10.01 -9.05
CA GLY A 306 16.66 8.95 -8.07
C GLY A 306 17.42 7.74 -8.65
N SER A 307 17.20 7.43 -9.93
CA SER A 307 17.85 6.30 -10.62
C SER A 307 18.94 6.74 -11.61
N PHE A 308 19.06 8.04 -11.87
CA PHE A 308 19.92 8.59 -12.93
C PHE A 308 21.38 8.22 -12.70
N ALA A 309 21.91 8.55 -11.52
CA ALA A 309 23.31 8.30 -11.22
C ALA A 309 23.64 6.82 -11.11
N SER A 310 22.79 6.04 -10.45
CA SER A 310 23.00 4.61 -10.23
C SER A 310 23.00 3.84 -11.56
N LEU A 311 21.99 4.02 -12.42
CA LEU A 311 21.89 3.28 -13.68
C LEU A 311 22.97 3.73 -14.69
N THR A 312 23.22 5.04 -14.82
CA THR A 312 24.27 5.52 -15.75
C THR A 312 25.64 5.00 -15.37
N MET A 313 26.00 5.03 -14.08
CA MET A 313 27.30 4.51 -13.62
C MET A 313 27.37 2.99 -13.67
N LEU A 314 26.27 2.29 -13.38
CA LEU A 314 26.19 0.85 -13.55
C LEU A 314 26.49 0.43 -15.00
N VAL A 315 25.81 1.05 -15.98
CA VAL A 315 26.06 0.77 -17.41
C VAL A 315 27.49 1.14 -17.79
N LYS A 316 28.00 2.29 -17.33
CA LYS A 316 29.37 2.73 -17.61
C LYS A 316 30.40 1.72 -17.12
N ASN A 317 30.33 1.34 -15.84
CA ASN A 317 31.33 0.50 -15.19
C ASN A 317 31.32 -0.91 -15.80
N ASN A 318 30.13 -1.51 -15.97
CA ASN A 318 30.01 -2.81 -16.61
C ASN A 318 30.52 -2.79 -18.05
N LEU A 319 30.24 -1.72 -18.81
CA LEU A 319 30.76 -1.64 -20.17
C LEU A 319 32.28 -1.49 -20.19
N MET A 320 32.86 -0.69 -19.30
CA MET A 320 34.32 -0.58 -19.18
C MET A 320 34.98 -1.94 -18.89
N ASP A 321 34.42 -2.73 -17.98
CA ASP A 321 34.92 -4.07 -17.66
C ASP A 321 34.83 -5.00 -18.88
N GLN A 322 33.71 -4.97 -19.61
CA GLN A 322 33.55 -5.76 -20.83
C GLN A 322 34.49 -5.32 -21.96
N LEU A 323 34.77 -4.02 -22.09
CA LEU A 323 35.73 -3.50 -23.08
C LEU A 323 37.17 -3.93 -22.79
N ALA A 324 37.51 -4.17 -21.52
CA ALA A 324 38.81 -4.67 -21.12
C ALA A 324 39.00 -6.18 -21.35
N ALA A 325 37.92 -6.92 -21.65
CA ALA A 325 37.93 -8.37 -21.77
C ALA A 325 38.58 -8.88 -23.07
N ASP A 326 39.21 -10.05 -22.99
CA ASP A 326 39.98 -10.64 -24.10
C ASP A 326 39.14 -10.95 -25.33
N TYR A 327 37.85 -11.28 -25.18
CA TYR A 327 36.97 -11.55 -26.31
C TYR A 327 36.73 -10.29 -27.17
N VAL A 328 36.71 -9.10 -26.57
CA VAL A 328 36.59 -7.82 -27.29
C VAL A 328 37.88 -7.51 -28.03
N ARG A 329 39.02 -7.66 -27.36
CA ARG A 329 40.35 -7.51 -27.99
C ARG A 329 40.52 -8.47 -29.17
N THR A 330 40.10 -9.72 -29.01
CA THR A 330 40.13 -10.74 -30.05
C THR A 330 39.21 -10.39 -31.22
N ALA A 331 38.01 -9.88 -30.96
CA ALA A 331 37.08 -9.45 -32.01
C ALA A 331 37.68 -8.31 -32.85
N VAL A 332 38.29 -7.31 -32.20
CA VAL A 332 38.97 -6.20 -32.90
C VAL A 332 40.19 -6.70 -33.68
N ALA A 333 41.00 -7.59 -33.10
CA ALA A 333 42.16 -8.19 -33.78
C ALA A 333 41.77 -9.02 -35.01
N LYS A 334 40.57 -9.61 -35.03
CA LYS A 334 40.00 -10.31 -36.20
C LYS A 334 39.42 -9.37 -37.27
N GLY A 335 39.57 -8.05 -37.11
CA GLY A 335 39.16 -7.04 -38.09
C GLY A 335 37.79 -6.41 -37.85
N LEU A 336 37.16 -6.65 -36.70
CA LEU A 336 35.89 -5.98 -36.35
C LEU A 336 36.16 -4.53 -35.93
N ASP A 337 35.45 -3.57 -36.53
CA ASP A 337 35.52 -2.16 -36.10
C ASP A 337 35.15 -2.00 -34.61
N PHE A 338 35.80 -1.07 -33.90
CA PHE A 338 35.61 -0.90 -32.47
C PHE A 338 34.15 -0.64 -32.10
N LYS A 339 33.42 0.17 -32.88
CA LYS A 339 31.97 0.40 -32.62
C LYS A 339 31.17 -0.88 -32.75
N ARG A 340 31.47 -1.72 -33.73
CA ARG A 340 30.81 -3.02 -33.92
C ARG A 340 31.13 -3.97 -32.77
N ALA A 341 32.38 -3.97 -32.29
CA ALA A 341 32.77 -4.76 -31.12
C ALA A 341 32.05 -4.30 -29.84
N VAL A 342 31.89 -2.99 -29.66
CA VAL A 342 31.17 -2.39 -28.52
C VAL A 342 29.69 -2.77 -28.57
N PHE A 343 28.95 -2.39 -29.62
CA PHE A 343 27.50 -2.56 -29.65
C PHE A 343 27.07 -4.01 -29.94
N GLY A 344 27.88 -4.78 -30.66
CA GLY A 344 27.58 -6.16 -31.02
C GLY A 344 27.96 -7.20 -29.95
N HIS A 345 29.01 -6.92 -29.16
CA HIS A 345 29.53 -7.89 -28.18
C HIS A 345 29.56 -7.32 -26.76
N ALA A 346 30.31 -6.23 -26.52
CA ALA A 346 30.55 -5.75 -25.16
C ALA A 346 29.27 -5.24 -24.46
N LEU A 347 28.47 -4.42 -25.14
CA LEU A 347 27.25 -3.82 -24.58
C LEU A 347 26.21 -4.88 -24.23
N ARG A 348 26.08 -5.92 -25.05
CA ARG A 348 25.13 -7.01 -24.79
C ARG A 348 25.40 -7.70 -23.45
N ASN A 349 26.68 -7.91 -23.13
CA ASN A 349 27.08 -8.51 -21.85
C ASN A 349 27.03 -7.49 -20.71
N ALA A 350 27.46 -6.25 -20.97
CA ALA A 350 27.45 -5.17 -19.99
C ALA A 350 26.04 -4.74 -19.54
N PHE A 351 25.04 -4.97 -20.37
CA PHE A 351 23.66 -4.60 -20.09
C PHE A 351 22.93 -5.57 -19.17
N ILE A 352 23.44 -6.80 -18.96
CA ILE A 352 22.76 -7.83 -18.15
C ILE A 352 22.44 -7.32 -16.72
N PRO A 353 23.37 -6.69 -15.98
CA PRO A 353 23.08 -6.17 -14.64
C PRO A 353 22.06 -5.03 -14.66
N ALA A 354 22.13 -4.16 -15.67
CA ALA A 354 21.16 -3.07 -15.84
C ALA A 354 19.77 -3.58 -16.21
N ALA A 355 19.66 -4.67 -16.99
CA ALA A 355 18.39 -5.29 -17.29
C ALA A 355 17.77 -5.96 -16.05
N ALA A 356 18.60 -6.51 -15.16
CA ALA A 356 18.15 -7.12 -13.91
C ALA A 356 17.42 -6.11 -12.99
N THR A 357 17.73 -4.81 -13.06
CA THR A 357 17.03 -3.81 -12.24
C THR A 357 15.65 -3.43 -12.79
N MET A 358 15.28 -3.86 -14.01
CA MET A 358 13.98 -3.52 -14.60
C MET A 358 12.79 -4.04 -13.78
N GLY A 359 12.93 -5.19 -13.11
CA GLY A 359 11.87 -5.73 -12.27
C GLY A 359 11.57 -4.87 -11.04
N GLN A 360 12.53 -4.04 -10.58
CA GLN A 360 12.29 -3.07 -9.51
C GLN A 360 11.32 -1.97 -9.97
N ALA A 361 11.14 -1.70 -11.27
CA ALA A 361 10.17 -0.71 -11.71
C ALA A 361 8.71 -1.08 -11.38
N LEU A 362 8.42 -2.36 -11.17
CA LEU A 362 7.10 -2.80 -10.72
C LEU A 362 6.78 -2.28 -9.31
N THR A 363 7.80 -2.06 -8.47
CA THR A 363 7.58 -1.50 -7.12
C THR A 363 7.27 -0.02 -7.19
N LEU A 364 7.77 0.72 -8.18
CA LEU A 364 7.47 2.15 -8.36
C LEU A 364 5.98 2.42 -8.59
N VAL A 365 5.21 1.43 -9.06
CA VAL A 365 3.76 1.53 -9.25
C VAL A 365 3.00 1.68 -7.94
N VAL A 366 3.53 1.20 -6.81
CA VAL A 366 2.85 1.27 -5.49
C VAL A 366 3.70 1.97 -4.44
N GLY A 367 5.01 1.76 -4.48
CA GLY A 367 6.03 2.39 -3.64
C GLY A 367 6.78 3.50 -4.35
N GLY A 368 6.10 4.26 -5.23
CA GLY A 368 6.61 5.54 -5.72
C GLY A 368 6.96 6.50 -4.57
N SER A 369 7.44 7.69 -4.90
CA SER A 369 7.77 8.66 -3.86
C SER A 369 6.50 9.36 -3.43
N PHE A 370 5.94 8.94 -2.29
CA PHE A 370 4.80 9.62 -1.68
C PHE A 370 5.05 11.13 -1.47
N LEU A 371 6.32 11.53 -1.28
CA LEU A 371 6.71 12.93 -1.18
C LEU A 371 6.58 13.66 -2.52
N ILE A 372 7.01 13.03 -3.63
CA ILE A 372 6.81 13.60 -4.97
C ILE A 372 5.32 13.72 -5.25
N GLU A 373 4.54 12.67 -5.01
CA GLU A 373 3.09 12.70 -5.20
C GLU A 373 2.41 13.78 -4.35
N ARG A 374 2.85 13.98 -3.09
CA ARG A 374 2.32 15.02 -2.20
C ARG A 374 2.65 16.44 -2.65
N ILE A 375 3.82 16.65 -3.25
CA ILE A 375 4.27 17.97 -3.75
C ILE A 375 3.48 18.38 -4.99
N PHE A 376 3.23 17.44 -5.90
CA PHE A 376 2.53 17.69 -7.16
C PHE A 376 1.03 17.37 -7.10
N ASP A 377 0.49 17.02 -5.92
CA ASP A 377 -0.89 16.56 -5.70
C ASP A 377 -1.36 15.48 -6.69
N ILE A 378 -0.57 14.42 -6.80
CA ILE A 378 -0.86 13.27 -7.67
C ILE A 378 -1.59 12.22 -6.84
N ASP A 379 -2.83 11.88 -7.21
CA ASP A 379 -3.62 10.83 -6.56
C ASP A 379 -3.13 9.42 -6.95
N GLY A 380 -1.93 9.07 -6.50
CA GLY A 380 -1.30 7.76 -6.66
C GLY A 380 -1.33 6.91 -5.38
N PHE A 381 -0.74 5.71 -5.47
CA PHE A 381 -0.61 4.81 -4.33
C PHE A 381 0.27 5.36 -3.20
N GLY A 382 1.29 6.15 -3.53
CA GLY A 382 2.19 6.74 -2.55
C GLY A 382 1.44 7.72 -1.65
N LEU A 383 0.70 8.65 -2.24
CA LEU A 383 -0.11 9.63 -1.52
C LEU A 383 -1.22 8.96 -0.72
N MET A 384 -1.91 7.97 -1.30
CA MET A 384 -2.94 7.18 -0.59
C MET A 384 -2.37 6.47 0.64
N GLY A 385 -1.20 5.83 0.51
CA GLY A 385 -0.51 5.19 1.63
C GLY A 385 -0.07 6.17 2.71
N PHE A 386 0.43 7.35 2.31
CA PHE A 386 0.84 8.41 3.23
C PHE A 386 -0.35 8.99 4.00
N ASN A 387 -1.45 9.31 3.31
CA ASN A 387 -2.68 9.79 3.93
C ASN A 387 -3.26 8.74 4.88
N ALA A 388 -3.25 7.46 4.48
CA ALA A 388 -3.67 6.38 5.37
C ALA A 388 -2.81 6.26 6.63
N LEU A 389 -1.51 6.56 6.56
CA LEU A 389 -0.65 6.61 7.73
C LEU A 389 -1.01 7.78 8.65
N LEU A 390 -1.21 8.97 8.10
CA LEU A 390 -1.60 10.18 8.86
C LEU A 390 -2.97 10.03 9.51
N GLU A 391 -3.94 9.51 8.77
CA GLU A 391 -5.31 9.27 9.19
C GLU A 391 -5.48 7.95 9.97
N ARG A 392 -4.38 7.21 10.14
CA ARG A 392 -4.30 5.91 10.79
C ARG A 392 -5.32 4.91 10.25
N ASP A 393 -5.60 4.90 8.94
CA ASP A 393 -6.51 3.93 8.32
C ASP A 393 -5.81 2.59 8.10
N SER A 394 -5.90 1.72 9.10
CA SER A 394 -5.27 0.39 9.10
C SER A 394 -5.68 -0.46 7.89
N SER A 395 -6.92 -0.34 7.40
CA SER A 395 -7.37 -1.14 6.25
C SER A 395 -6.62 -0.75 4.97
N ILE A 396 -6.44 0.55 4.74
CA ILE A 396 -5.70 1.05 3.57
C ILE A 396 -4.21 0.74 3.72
N ILE A 397 -3.61 0.95 4.90
CA ILE A 397 -2.19 0.61 5.13
C ILE A 397 -1.94 -0.87 4.81
N MET A 398 -2.78 -1.76 5.34
CA MET A 398 -2.68 -3.20 5.06
C MET A 398 -2.88 -3.51 3.58
N GLY A 399 -3.80 -2.84 2.90
CA GLY A 399 -4.00 -2.96 1.45
C GLY A 399 -2.77 -2.56 0.65
N THR A 400 -2.25 -1.35 0.87
CA THR A 400 -1.08 -0.81 0.17
C THR A 400 0.17 -1.66 0.40
N VAL A 401 0.42 -2.11 1.64
CA VAL A 401 1.53 -3.03 1.95
C VAL A 401 1.37 -4.35 1.22
N THR A 402 0.16 -4.93 1.21
CA THR A 402 -0.09 -6.22 0.56
C THR A 402 0.16 -6.16 -0.94
N ILE A 403 -0.41 -5.17 -1.64
CA ILE A 403 -0.21 -4.99 -3.08
C ILE A 403 1.24 -4.60 -3.39
N GLY A 404 1.84 -3.70 -2.59
CA GLY A 404 3.23 -3.28 -2.76
C GLY A 404 4.22 -4.43 -2.61
N GLY A 405 4.04 -5.28 -1.59
CA GLY A 405 4.85 -6.48 -1.43
C GLY A 405 4.61 -7.51 -2.53
N LEU A 406 3.37 -7.68 -3.00
CA LEU A 406 3.08 -8.59 -4.11
C LEU A 406 3.82 -8.12 -5.37
N LEU A 407 3.74 -6.83 -5.70
CA LEU A 407 4.46 -6.25 -6.84
C LEU A 407 5.97 -6.31 -6.68
N LEU A 408 6.51 -6.13 -5.46
CA LEU A 408 7.94 -6.33 -5.18
C LEU A 408 8.38 -7.76 -5.47
N MET A 409 7.62 -8.74 -5.01
CA MET A 409 7.96 -10.14 -5.23
C MET A 409 7.83 -10.52 -6.71
N LEU A 410 6.78 -10.08 -7.38
CA LEU A 410 6.61 -10.25 -8.83
C LEU A 410 7.72 -9.54 -9.61
N GLY A 411 8.11 -8.34 -9.20
CA GLY A 411 9.22 -7.58 -9.75
C GLY A 411 10.53 -8.32 -9.65
N ASN A 412 10.83 -8.90 -8.48
CA ASN A 412 12.00 -9.76 -8.29
C ASN A 412 11.95 -10.98 -9.22
N VAL A 413 10.80 -11.67 -9.35
CA VAL A 413 10.64 -12.79 -10.31
C VAL A 413 10.89 -12.34 -11.75
N LEU A 414 10.39 -11.17 -12.13
CA LEU A 414 10.59 -10.58 -13.44
C LEU A 414 12.07 -10.26 -13.70
N SER A 415 12.77 -9.68 -12.73
CA SER A 415 14.22 -9.42 -12.79
C SER A 415 15.01 -10.69 -13.11
N ASP A 416 14.77 -11.77 -12.38
CA ASP A 416 15.47 -13.03 -12.61
C ASP A 416 15.12 -13.64 -13.97
N LEU A 417 13.88 -13.50 -14.44
CA LEU A 417 13.47 -13.96 -15.76
C LEU A 417 14.21 -13.19 -16.87
N ILE A 418 14.32 -11.86 -16.74
CA ILE A 418 15.06 -11.01 -17.67
C ILE A 418 16.52 -11.45 -17.71
N THR A 419 17.15 -11.60 -16.55
CA THR A 419 18.55 -12.02 -16.43
C THR A 419 18.78 -13.43 -17.02
N ALA A 420 17.91 -14.40 -16.72
CA ALA A 420 18.00 -15.76 -17.25
C ALA A 420 17.90 -15.82 -18.78
N ARG A 421 17.09 -14.93 -19.37
CA ARG A 421 16.90 -14.87 -20.82
C ARG A 421 18.03 -14.16 -21.54
N LEU A 422 18.65 -13.17 -20.89
CA LEU A 422 19.77 -12.41 -21.46
C LEU A 422 21.10 -13.16 -21.33
N ASP A 423 21.30 -13.93 -20.26
CA ASP A 423 22.49 -14.76 -20.07
C ASP A 423 22.13 -16.25 -19.84
N PRO A 424 22.24 -17.11 -20.86
CA PRO A 424 21.94 -18.53 -20.75
C PRO A 424 22.97 -19.30 -19.90
N ARG A 425 24.08 -18.67 -19.47
CA ARG A 425 25.07 -19.29 -18.58
C ARG A 425 24.62 -19.27 -17.12
N ILE A 426 23.70 -18.39 -16.76
CA ILE A 426 23.16 -18.29 -15.41
C ILE A 426 22.27 -19.49 -15.14
N ARG A 427 22.77 -20.39 -14.29
CA ARG A 427 22.02 -21.55 -13.80
C ARG A 427 21.55 -21.23 -12.39
N PHE A 428 20.26 -20.95 -12.24
CA PHE A 428 19.62 -20.86 -10.93
C PHE A 428 19.42 -22.28 -10.38
N GLU A 429 20.09 -22.60 -9.26
CA GLU A 429 19.98 -23.88 -8.53
C GLU A 429 18.75 -23.94 -7.59
#